data_AF-A0A2S0LT37-F1
#
_entry.id   AF-A0A2S0LT37-F1
#
_cell.length_a   1.000
_cell.length_b   1.000
_cell.length_c   1.000
_cell.angle_alpha   90.00
_cell.angle_beta   90.00
_cell.angle_gamma   90.00
#
_symmetry.space_group_name_H-M   'P 1'
#
loop_
_entity.id
_entity.type
_entity.pdbx_description
1 polymer ?
#
loop_
_entity_poly.entity_id
_entity_poly.type
_entity_poly.pdbx_seq_one_letter_code
_entity_poly.pdbx_strand_id
1 'polypeptide(L)'
;MSALRTSMAAVGAAIAAGVAGSLIGAAPATAQPAAPPIPRGMPQVVTDVLGPRDPGFWNPAVNGTRVLTPVEPGVEVACATGFEPVISCSTLDMRDFTPQRSLGFIDVPTLGGPALRMWFDYPRWGDGSTGDVNRRVIEWWESRN
;
A
#
# COMPACT_ATOMS: atom_id res chain seq x y z
N MET A 1 26.63 12.59 -61.01
CA MET A 1 25.91 11.42 -61.56
C MET A 1 25.68 10.45 -60.41
N SER A 2 24.49 10.50 -59.82
CA SER A 2 24.06 9.63 -58.73
C SER A 2 23.57 8.28 -59.27
N ALA A 3 23.96 7.18 -58.65
CA ALA A 3 23.36 5.86 -58.88
C ALA A 3 22.83 5.31 -57.55
N LEU A 4 21.52 5.48 -57.38
CA LEU A 4 20.69 4.92 -56.33
C LEU A 4 20.44 3.45 -56.68
N ARG A 5 20.81 2.50 -55.80
CA ARG A 5 20.42 1.08 -55.94
C ARG A 5 19.25 0.78 -55.02
N THR A 6 18.10 0.61 -55.65
CA THR A 6 16.84 0.11 -55.11
C THR A 6 16.92 -1.39 -54.86
N SER A 7 16.34 -1.88 -53.76
CA SER A 7 15.88 -3.27 -53.65
C SER A 7 14.60 -3.32 -52.81
N MET A 8 13.58 -3.94 -53.41
CA MET A 8 12.16 -4.03 -53.06
C MET A 8 11.84 -5.09 -52.00
N ALA A 9 10.72 -4.89 -51.29
CA ALA A 9 9.59 -5.82 -51.06
C ALA A 9 9.01 -5.59 -49.64
N ALA A 10 7.90 -4.86 -49.43
CA ALA A 10 6.50 -5.11 -49.78
C ALA A 10 5.85 -6.27 -49.00
N VAL A 11 5.14 -5.96 -47.91
CA VAL A 11 3.91 -6.62 -47.37
C VAL A 11 3.33 -5.62 -46.34
N GLY A 12 2.07 -5.23 -46.26
CA GLY A 12 0.82 -5.50 -46.95
C GLY A 12 -0.24 -4.69 -46.18
N ALA A 13 -0.89 -3.73 -46.84
CA ALA A 13 -1.92 -2.89 -46.23
C ALA A 13 -3.27 -3.61 -46.29
N ALA A 14 -3.88 -3.90 -45.14
CA ALA A 14 -5.28 -4.29 -45.05
C ALA A 14 -6.07 -3.13 -44.43
N ILE A 15 -6.78 -2.40 -45.28
CA ILE A 15 -7.73 -1.36 -44.91
C ILE A 15 -9.05 -2.09 -44.63
N ALA A 16 -9.43 -2.21 -43.35
CA ALA A 16 -10.79 -2.61 -42.99
C ALA A 16 -11.57 -1.34 -42.61
N ALA A 17 -12.37 -0.86 -43.57
CA ALA A 17 -13.36 0.18 -43.36
C ALA A 17 -14.49 -0.38 -42.47
N GLY A 18 -14.53 0.07 -41.22
CA GLY A 18 -15.65 -0.14 -40.31
C GLY A 18 -16.28 1.20 -39.96
N VAL A 19 -17.34 1.58 -40.67
CA VAL A 19 -18.19 2.72 -40.30
C VAL A 19 -19.16 2.23 -39.23
N ALA A 20 -18.93 2.63 -37.98
CA ALA A 20 -19.92 2.51 -36.91
C ALA A 20 -19.93 3.82 -36.12
N GLY A 21 -21.06 4.52 -36.21
CA GLY A 21 -21.25 5.88 -35.71
C GLY A 21 -20.91 6.00 -34.22
N SER A 22 -19.96 6.89 -33.92
CA SER A 22 -19.69 7.36 -32.57
C SER A 22 -20.13 8.81 -32.51
N LEU A 23 -21.07 9.14 -31.62
CA LEU A 23 -21.37 10.53 -31.25
C LEU A 23 -20.12 11.09 -30.54
N ILE A 24 -19.28 11.79 -31.29
CA ILE A 24 -18.07 12.45 -30.78
C ILE A 24 -18.52 13.69 -29.99
N GLY A 25 -18.66 13.54 -28.68
CA GLY A 25 -18.39 14.66 -27.78
C GLY A 25 -16.89 14.91 -27.82
N ALA A 26 -16.46 16.03 -28.41
CA ALA A 26 -15.06 16.42 -28.47
C ALA A 26 -14.53 16.65 -27.05
N ALA A 27 -13.85 15.65 -26.47
CA ALA A 27 -13.00 15.88 -25.32
C ALA A 27 -11.88 16.86 -25.73
N PRO A 28 -11.55 17.88 -24.92
CA PRO A 28 -10.47 18.80 -25.26
C PRO A 28 -9.17 18.01 -25.49
N ALA A 29 -8.39 18.41 -26.49
CA ALA A 29 -7.13 17.76 -26.90
C ALA A 29 -6.02 17.78 -25.82
N THR A 30 -6.33 18.23 -24.62
CA THR A 30 -5.49 18.27 -23.42
C THR A 30 -5.99 17.36 -22.30
N ALA A 31 -6.98 16.49 -22.56
CA ALA A 31 -7.42 15.50 -21.60
C ALA A 31 -6.27 14.53 -21.30
N GLN A 32 -5.56 14.78 -20.20
CA GLN A 32 -4.60 13.84 -19.63
C GLN A 32 -5.33 12.50 -19.46
N PRO A 33 -4.79 11.39 -19.98
CA PRO A 33 -5.38 10.09 -19.73
C PRO A 33 -5.58 9.91 -18.23
N ALA A 34 -6.80 9.58 -17.83
CA ALA A 34 -7.08 9.24 -16.43
C ALA A 34 -6.10 8.13 -16.03
N ALA A 35 -5.46 8.29 -14.86
CA ALA A 35 -4.56 7.26 -14.35
C ALA A 35 -5.32 5.92 -14.32
N PRO A 36 -4.70 4.82 -14.75
CA PRO A 36 -5.35 3.52 -14.71
C PRO A 36 -5.77 3.21 -13.26
N PRO A 37 -6.93 2.55 -13.07
CA PRO A 37 -7.39 2.20 -11.73
C PRO A 37 -6.35 1.31 -11.05
N ILE A 38 -6.08 1.61 -9.77
CA ILE A 38 -5.13 0.84 -8.97
C ILE A 38 -5.67 -0.59 -8.80
N PRO A 39 -4.89 -1.63 -9.14
CA PRO A 39 -5.31 -3.01 -8.94
C PRO A 39 -5.61 -3.31 -7.47
N ARG A 40 -6.72 -4.01 -7.22
CA ARG A 40 -7.06 -4.48 -5.87
C ARG A 40 -5.94 -5.33 -5.29
N GLY A 41 -5.58 -5.07 -4.04
CA GLY A 41 -4.51 -5.77 -3.33
C GLY A 41 -3.12 -5.19 -3.58
N MET A 42 -2.96 -4.24 -4.51
CA MET A 42 -1.68 -3.56 -4.70
C MET A 42 -1.39 -2.69 -3.47
N PRO A 43 -0.22 -2.83 -2.84
CA PRO A 43 0.17 -1.97 -1.73
C PRO A 43 0.31 -0.53 -2.21
N GLN A 44 -0.25 0.41 -1.46
CA GLN A 44 -0.11 1.84 -1.68
C GLN A 44 0.27 2.52 -0.37
N VAL A 45 1.17 3.50 -0.46
CA VAL A 45 1.54 4.32 0.69
C VAL A 45 0.31 5.09 1.15
N VAL A 46 -0.02 4.97 2.42
CA VAL A 46 -1.11 5.69 3.06
C VAL A 46 -0.58 6.96 3.71
N THR A 47 -1.32 8.05 3.56
CA THR A 47 -0.92 9.37 4.09
C THR A 47 -1.61 9.73 5.40
N ASP A 48 -2.61 8.94 5.81
CA ASP A 48 -3.49 9.17 6.95
C ASP A 48 -3.11 8.30 8.16
N VAL A 49 -1.81 8.11 8.38
CA VAL A 49 -1.30 7.30 9.49
C VAL A 49 -1.52 8.03 10.82
N LEU A 50 -2.23 7.36 11.74
CA LEU A 50 -2.45 7.80 13.10
C LEU A 50 -1.63 6.91 14.04
N GLY A 51 -0.77 7.52 14.85
CA GLY A 51 -0.06 6.88 15.96
C GLY A 51 -0.79 7.07 17.30
N PRO A 52 -0.40 6.36 18.37
CA PRO A 52 -1.13 6.37 19.65
C PRO A 52 -1.18 7.73 20.36
N ARG A 53 -0.31 8.66 19.97
CA ARG A 53 -0.25 10.02 20.50
C ARG A 53 -1.20 10.98 19.77
N ASP A 54 -1.72 10.59 18.61
CA ASP A 54 -2.65 11.42 17.86
C ASP A 54 -4.02 11.43 18.56
N PRO A 55 -4.64 12.61 18.80
CA PRO A 55 -5.94 12.68 19.48
C PRO A 55 -7.06 11.88 18.80
N GLY A 56 -6.97 11.71 17.48
CA GLY A 56 -7.92 10.95 16.67
C GLY A 56 -7.72 9.42 16.71
N PHE A 57 -6.61 8.93 17.28
CA PHE A 57 -6.25 7.51 17.21
C PHE A 57 -7.34 6.59 17.78
N TRP A 58 -7.90 6.93 18.95
CA TRP A 58 -8.92 6.13 19.61
C TRP A 58 -10.36 6.48 19.20
N ASN A 59 -10.55 7.49 18.35
CA ASN A 59 -11.87 7.93 17.93
C ASN A 59 -12.27 7.22 16.62
N PRO A 60 -13.28 6.34 16.62
CA PRO A 60 -13.70 5.61 15.42
C PRO A 60 -14.32 6.51 14.33
N ALA A 61 -14.75 7.74 14.68
CA ALA A 61 -15.26 8.70 13.72
C ALA A 61 -14.16 9.39 12.89
N VAL A 62 -12.89 9.26 13.30
CA VAL A 62 -11.75 9.81 12.56
C VAL A 62 -11.26 8.76 11.57
N ASN A 63 -11.22 9.10 10.29
CA ASN A 63 -10.60 8.24 9.28
C ASN A 63 -9.08 8.26 9.44
N GLY A 64 -8.45 7.12 9.24
CA GLY A 64 -7.01 6.99 9.35
C GLY A 64 -6.54 5.57 9.55
N THR A 65 -5.35 5.27 9.02
CA THR A 65 -4.64 4.02 9.26
C THR A 65 -4.00 4.07 10.63
N ARG A 66 -4.53 3.33 11.59
CA ARG A 66 -4.04 3.32 12.98
C ARG A 66 -2.87 2.36 13.12
N VAL A 67 -1.71 2.85 13.55
CA VAL A 67 -0.54 2.02 13.84
C VAL A 67 -0.15 2.21 15.31
N LEU A 68 -0.27 1.13 16.09
CA LEU A 68 0.05 1.10 17.53
C LEU A 68 1.55 1.24 17.78
N THR A 69 2.37 0.56 16.98
CA THR A 69 3.82 0.71 17.06
C THR A 69 4.20 2.06 16.44
N PRO A 70 4.92 2.94 17.15
CA PRO A 70 5.41 4.18 16.55
C PRO A 70 6.22 3.89 15.28
N VAL A 71 5.84 4.53 14.17
CA VAL A 71 6.57 4.41 12.90
C VAL A 71 7.82 5.30 12.98
N GLU A 72 8.98 4.74 12.69
CA GLU A 72 10.23 5.51 12.71
C GLU A 72 10.23 6.64 11.68
N PRO A 73 10.87 7.79 11.96
CA PRO A 73 10.99 8.85 10.98
C PRO A 73 11.64 8.35 9.68
N GLY A 74 11.03 8.64 8.53
CA GLY A 74 11.50 8.20 7.22
C GLY A 74 11.01 6.81 6.80
N VAL A 75 10.24 6.12 7.64
CA VAL A 75 9.53 4.89 7.30
C VAL A 75 8.10 5.22 6.90
N GLU A 76 7.63 4.63 5.81
CA GLU A 76 6.27 4.81 5.31
C GLU A 76 5.41 3.59 5.61
N VAL A 77 4.09 3.79 5.70
CA VAL A 77 3.13 2.69 5.83
C VAL A 77 2.47 2.48 4.47
N ALA A 78 2.44 1.25 3.99
CA ALA A 78 1.74 0.88 2.76
C ALA A 78 0.71 -0.21 3.02
N CYS A 79 -0.49 -0.02 2.47
CA CYS A 79 -1.65 -0.87 2.70
C CYS A 79 -2.27 -1.37 1.39
N ALA A 80 -2.89 -2.54 1.45
CA ALA A 80 -3.56 -3.17 0.31
C ALA A 80 -4.84 -2.40 -0.07
N THR A 81 -4.92 -1.99 -1.33
CA THR A 81 -6.06 -1.21 -1.85
C THR A 81 -7.28 -2.07 -2.20
N GLY A 82 -8.46 -1.45 -2.18
CA GLY A 82 -9.72 -2.08 -2.59
C GLY A 82 -10.29 -3.09 -1.58
N PHE A 83 -9.99 -2.89 -0.29
CA PHE A 83 -10.56 -3.66 0.82
C PHE A 83 -11.03 -2.74 1.93
N GLU A 84 -12.24 -3.01 2.43
CA GLU A 84 -12.81 -2.36 3.61
C GLU A 84 -13.40 -3.45 4.53
N PRO A 85 -12.83 -3.69 5.72
CA PRO A 85 -11.60 -3.09 6.24
C PRO A 85 -10.36 -3.51 5.44
N VAL A 86 -9.31 -2.69 5.46
CA VAL A 86 -7.99 -2.98 4.86
C VAL A 86 -7.45 -4.30 5.40
N ILE A 87 -7.01 -5.22 4.53
CA ILE A 87 -6.64 -6.59 4.92
C ILE A 87 -5.15 -6.83 5.14
N SER A 88 -4.28 -5.92 4.69
CA SER A 88 -2.84 -6.05 4.84
C SER A 88 -2.19 -4.68 4.80
N CYS A 89 -1.26 -4.44 5.72
CA CYS A 89 -0.38 -3.28 5.72
C CYS A 89 1.06 -3.70 6.06
N SER A 90 1.99 -2.81 5.77
CA SER A 90 3.42 -3.01 5.95
C SER A 90 4.14 -1.69 6.15
N THR A 91 5.32 -1.73 6.76
CA THR A 91 6.25 -0.61 6.74
C THR A 91 7.27 -0.76 5.62
N LEU A 92 7.64 0.38 5.04
CA LEU A 92 8.62 0.53 3.97
C LEU A 92 9.70 1.50 4.45
N ASP A 93 10.93 1.00 4.60
CA ASP A 93 12.10 1.85 4.83
C ASP A 93 12.96 1.89 3.56
N MET A 94 12.86 3.00 2.85
CA MET A 94 13.54 3.21 1.56
C MET A 94 14.99 3.65 1.71
N ARG A 95 15.48 3.92 2.94
CA ARG A 95 16.84 4.44 3.17
C ARG A 95 17.91 3.38 2.99
N ASP A 96 17.64 2.18 3.50
CA ASP A 96 18.63 1.10 3.59
C ASP A 96 18.26 -0.14 2.74
N PHE A 97 17.29 -0.01 1.81
CA PHE A 97 16.69 -1.14 1.08
C PHE A 97 16.25 -2.27 2.03
N THR A 98 15.82 -1.91 3.24
CA THR A 98 15.38 -2.88 4.23
C THR A 98 14.14 -3.59 3.69
N PRO A 99 14.01 -4.91 3.86
CA PRO A 99 12.83 -5.63 3.41
C PRO A 99 11.55 -5.02 3.98
N GLN A 100 10.53 -4.90 3.14
CA GLN A 100 9.18 -4.54 3.57
C GLN A 100 8.75 -5.41 4.76
N ARG A 101 8.26 -4.78 5.83
CA ARG A 101 7.86 -5.49 7.04
C ARG A 101 6.35 -5.50 7.17
N SER A 102 5.75 -6.68 7.06
CA SER A 102 4.30 -6.84 7.25
C SER A 102 3.89 -6.51 8.68
N LEU A 103 2.78 -5.78 8.83
CA LEU A 103 2.19 -5.45 10.12
C LEU A 103 1.12 -6.50 10.47
N GLY A 104 1.05 -6.85 11.75
CA GLY A 104 -0.11 -7.55 12.32
C GLY A 104 -1.25 -6.55 12.56
N PHE A 105 -2.47 -7.06 12.77
CA PHE A 105 -3.59 -6.21 13.16
C PHE A 105 -4.43 -6.83 14.29
N ILE A 106 -5.07 -5.95 15.05
CA ILE A 106 -6.17 -6.28 15.95
C ILE A 106 -7.38 -5.45 15.57
N ASP A 107 -8.57 -6.05 15.69
CA ASP A 107 -9.82 -5.32 15.56
C ASP A 107 -10.39 -5.09 16.96
N VAL A 108 -10.42 -3.82 17.39
CA VAL A 108 -10.98 -3.43 18.69
C VAL A 108 -12.47 -3.17 18.51
N PRO A 109 -13.36 -3.90 19.20
CA PRO A 109 -14.80 -3.64 19.13
C PRO A 109 -15.11 -2.20 19.57
N THR A 110 -16.01 -1.54 18.84
CA THR A 110 -16.53 -0.21 19.18
C THR A 110 -18.01 -0.30 19.52
N LEU A 111 -18.51 0.62 20.33
CA LEU A 111 -19.94 0.71 20.62
C LEU A 111 -20.65 1.42 19.46
N GLY A 112 -21.51 0.72 18.75
CA GLY A 112 -22.39 1.32 17.73
C GLY A 112 -21.77 1.58 16.37
N GLY A 113 -20.61 0.98 16.06
CA GLY A 113 -19.92 1.14 14.78
C GLY A 113 -19.10 -0.09 14.36
N PRO A 114 -18.39 -0.02 13.22
CA PRO A 114 -17.46 -1.06 12.83
C PRO A 114 -16.29 -1.15 13.82
N ALA A 115 -15.67 -2.33 13.90
CA ALA A 115 -14.48 -2.51 14.72
C ALA A 115 -13.34 -1.59 14.25
N LEU A 116 -12.57 -1.10 15.21
CA LEU A 116 -11.42 -0.23 14.98
C LEU A 116 -10.19 -1.11 14.69
N ARG A 117 -9.81 -1.22 13.42
CA ARG A 117 -8.60 -1.95 13.02
C ARG A 117 -7.36 -1.15 13.39
N MET A 118 -6.46 -1.77 14.16
CA MET A 118 -5.18 -1.21 14.55
C MET A 118 -4.05 -2.13 14.11
N TRP A 119 -3.08 -1.57 13.41
CA TRP A 119 -1.89 -2.27 12.95
C TRP A 119 -0.79 -2.19 13.99
N PHE A 120 0.06 -3.21 14.08
CA PHE A 120 1.23 -3.17 14.91
C PHE A 120 2.35 -3.94 14.24
N ASP A 121 3.56 -3.46 14.42
CA ASP A 121 4.73 -4.21 14.01
C ASP A 121 4.96 -5.32 15.02
N TYR A 122 4.81 -6.57 14.59
CA TYR A 122 5.06 -7.71 15.45
C TYR A 122 6.57 -7.96 15.48
N PRO A 123 7.22 -7.84 16.64
CA PRO A 123 8.65 -8.11 16.74
C PRO A 123 8.93 -9.57 16.39
N ARG A 124 9.87 -9.82 15.46
CA ARG A 124 10.19 -11.18 15.05
C ARG A 124 11.21 -11.79 16.01
N TRP A 125 11.00 -13.04 16.37
CA TRP A 125 11.99 -13.81 17.12
C TRP A 125 13.35 -13.74 16.42
N GLY A 126 14.35 -13.21 17.11
CA GLY A 126 15.74 -13.19 16.63
C GLY A 126 16.20 -11.90 15.94
N ASP A 127 15.36 -10.87 15.79
CA ASP A 127 15.79 -9.55 15.27
C ASP A 127 16.36 -8.61 16.35
N GLY A 128 16.41 -9.08 17.60
CA GLY A 128 16.93 -8.34 18.75
C GLY A 128 15.93 -7.40 19.42
N SER A 129 14.82 -7.01 18.77
CA SER A 129 13.82 -6.09 19.34
C SER A 129 12.95 -6.73 20.43
N THR A 130 12.73 -8.05 20.34
CA THR A 130 12.06 -8.86 21.37
C THR A 130 13.01 -9.61 22.28
N GLY A 131 14.30 -9.70 21.95
CA GLY A 131 15.26 -10.51 22.71
C GLY A 131 15.30 -10.11 24.18
N ASP A 132 15.34 -8.82 24.46
CA ASP A 132 15.41 -8.30 25.83
C ASP A 132 14.08 -8.32 26.57
N VAL A 133 12.97 -8.06 25.88
CA VAL A 133 11.63 -8.10 26.49
C VAL A 133 11.26 -9.54 26.83
N ASN A 134 11.50 -10.49 25.91
CA ASN A 134 11.26 -11.91 26.17
C ASN A 134 12.15 -12.46 27.27
N ARG A 135 13.44 -12.09 27.29
CA ARG A 135 14.35 -12.48 28.36
C ARG A 135 13.81 -12.06 29.72
N ARG A 136 13.37 -10.80 29.85
CA ARG A 136 12.77 -10.30 31.10
C ARG A 136 11.49 -11.04 31.49
N VAL A 137 10.64 -11.39 30.53
CA VAL A 137 9.39 -12.13 30.79
C VAL A 137 9.68 -13.57 31.24
N ILE A 138 10.66 -14.23 30.61
CA ILE A 138 11.08 -15.58 30.97
C ILE A 138 11.75 -15.57 32.36
N GLU A 139 12.71 -14.68 32.60
CA GLU A 139 13.37 -14.51 33.90
C GLU A 139 12.36 -14.21 35.01
N TRP A 140 11.37 -13.36 34.74
CA TRP A 140 10.29 -13.07 35.68
C TRP A 140 9.44 -14.31 35.99
N TRP A 141 9.12 -15.13 34.98
CA TRP A 141 8.31 -16.34 35.17
C TRP A 141 9.08 -17.41 35.95
N GLU A 142 10.36 -17.61 35.64
CA GLU A 142 11.26 -18.52 36.37
C GLU A 142 11.49 -18.08 37.82
N SER A 143 11.49 -16.77 38.11
CA SER A 143 11.62 -16.27 39.49
C SER A 143 10.38 -16.53 40.36
N ARG A 144 9.25 -16.91 39.75
CA ARG A 144 7.97 -17.12 40.44
C ARG A 144 7.55 -18.58 40.56
N ASN A 145 8.30 -19.50 39.97
CA ASN A 145 8.15 -20.96 40.08
C ASN A 145 9.37 -21.58 40.75
#